data_AF-A0A518HQ22-F1
#
_entry.id   AF-A0A518HQ22-F1
#
_cell.length_a   1.000
_cell.length_b   1.000
_cell.length_c   1.000
_cell.angle_alpha   90.00
_cell.angle_beta   90.00
_cell.angle_gamma   90.00
#
_symmetry.space_group_name_H-M   'P 1'
#
loop_
_entity.id
_entity.type
_entity.pdbx_description
1 polymer ?
#
loop_
_entity_poly.entity_id
_entity_poly.type
_entity_poly.pdbx_seq_one_letter_code
_entity_poly.pdbx_strand_id
1 'polypeptide(L)'
;MNEYTDEAIEQFQRKYDQAVEEASRKTAAVKLLAREAKRRQIDLGTIPAGDLPEVKTDKGLTIKVESVAFDGNHSGTVRDESGESMPFGWIVTSDDDRSRFIKSVVAKWPDETPESIEAVIDVFSSRWETLQASRDTDDSEKPLTRCGIEILHELLDDLHDGRGDVLYTLGNALEGFEIGPGLIAALGAGPGVGKTALAGQVTFEVLQHNTGVQVYIANAESTFKALLKRELAGRTSVPPKALRFADLTAGQLAEVDFAAAEIAEHVGADRLNVMPIELCTMEGLGRLMREREPGFLIVDYIQKFAPYGKDIRQGVNEVMTLLRVMASKGWGILALSATSRTTGKSSSGHDTSKLTLASFKESGEIEFNVDSAYLLRDCGEVEPGVRGVRNIALDCVKNRHGDQIRKELVFDMPRMRFGTPDPMPHDFGEYGGNLGDQPWKAKG
;
A
#
# COMPACT_ATOMS: atom_id res chain seq x y z
N MET A 1 -11.43 1.23 59.02
CA MET A 1 -11.91 0.13 58.15
C MET A 1 -13.00 0.72 57.29
N ASN A 2 -12.67 1.09 56.05
CA ASN A 2 -13.68 1.44 55.05
C ASN A 2 -13.70 0.29 54.06
N GLU A 3 -14.77 -0.50 54.10
CA GLU A 3 -15.09 -1.52 53.11
C GLU A 3 -15.41 -0.80 51.79
N TYR A 4 -14.49 -0.88 50.83
CA TYR A 4 -14.87 -0.66 49.43
C TYR A 4 -15.70 -1.88 49.02
N THR A 5 -16.95 -1.63 48.62
CA THR A 5 -17.88 -2.66 48.14
C THR A 5 -17.29 -3.37 46.92
N ASP A 6 -17.36 -4.70 46.88
CA ASP A 6 -16.79 -5.55 45.82
C ASP A 6 -17.14 -5.10 44.38
N GLU A 7 -18.31 -4.46 44.19
CA GLU A 7 -18.73 -3.85 42.91
C GLU A 7 -17.80 -2.73 42.41
N ALA A 8 -17.20 -1.94 43.31
CA ALA A 8 -16.29 -0.84 42.93
C ALA A 8 -14.92 -1.37 42.48
N ILE A 9 -14.48 -2.48 43.06
CA ILE A 9 -13.23 -3.17 42.70
C ILE A 9 -13.39 -3.84 41.33
N GLU A 10 -14.52 -4.52 41.08
CA GLU A 10 -14.82 -5.10 39.76
C GLU A 10 -14.96 -4.05 38.66
N GLN A 11 -15.58 -2.90 38.93
CA GLN A 11 -15.66 -1.81 37.95
C GLN A 11 -14.29 -1.19 37.63
N PHE A 12 -13.41 -1.09 38.62
CA PHE A 12 -12.05 -0.60 38.42
C PHE A 12 -11.22 -1.59 37.59
N GLN A 13 -11.30 -2.89 37.88
CA GLN A 13 -10.60 -3.94 37.11
C GLN A 13 -11.06 -4.00 35.67
N ARG A 14 -12.37 -3.90 35.37
CA ARG A 14 -12.85 -3.85 33.98
C ARG A 14 -12.35 -2.63 33.19
N LYS A 15 -12.28 -1.46 33.83
CA LYS A 15 -11.73 -0.24 33.21
C LYS A 15 -10.22 -0.35 33.00
N TYR A 16 -9.51 -0.96 33.94
CA TYR A 16 -8.08 -1.25 33.84
C TYR A 16 -7.79 -2.20 32.67
N ASP A 17 -8.53 -3.30 32.56
CA ASP A 17 -8.35 -4.29 31.49
C ASP A 17 -8.68 -3.71 30.10
N GLN A 18 -9.73 -2.89 29.97
CA GLN A 18 -10.03 -2.16 28.73
C GLN A 18 -8.92 -1.18 28.35
N ALA A 19 -8.37 -0.44 29.33
CA ALA A 19 -7.28 0.49 29.08
C ALA A 19 -5.98 -0.23 28.69
N VAL A 20 -5.71 -1.40 29.28
CA VAL A 20 -4.58 -2.28 28.92
C VAL A 20 -4.73 -2.85 27.51
N GLU A 21 -5.93 -3.25 27.11
CA GLU A 21 -6.20 -3.77 25.77
C GLU A 21 -6.07 -2.65 24.70
N GLU A 22 -6.58 -1.45 24.98
CA GLU A 22 -6.46 -0.30 24.10
C GLU A 22 -5.00 0.20 23.98
N ALA A 23 -4.26 0.18 25.10
CA ALA A 23 -2.83 0.45 25.14
C ALA A 23 -2.02 -0.61 24.38
N SER A 24 -2.41 -1.88 24.42
CA SER A 24 -1.75 -2.98 23.70
C SER A 24 -1.92 -2.86 22.18
N ARG A 25 -3.10 -2.46 21.70
CA ARG A 25 -3.35 -2.18 20.27
C ARG A 25 -2.51 -1.01 19.73
N LYS A 26 -2.37 0.06 20.51
CA LYS A 26 -1.50 1.21 20.16
C LYS A 26 0.00 0.87 20.26
N THR A 27 0.38 -0.07 21.13
CA THR A 27 1.77 -0.58 21.28
C THR A 27 2.21 -1.42 20.07
N ALA A 28 1.30 -2.15 19.43
CA ALA A 28 1.59 -2.91 18.20
C ALA A 28 2.00 -2.01 17.02
N ALA A 29 1.38 -0.83 16.89
CA ALA A 29 1.71 0.14 15.84
C ALA A 29 3.09 0.81 16.03
N VAL A 30 3.50 1.06 17.27
CA VAL A 30 4.82 1.65 17.57
C VAL A 30 5.96 0.63 17.39
N LYS A 31 5.71 -0.66 17.68
CA LYS A 31 6.65 -1.77 17.40
C LYS A 31 6.98 -1.91 15.91
N LEU A 32 6.05 -1.50 15.06
CA LEU A 32 6.14 -1.54 13.61
C LEU A 32 7.07 -0.43 13.06
N LEU A 33 6.92 0.79 13.57
CA LEU A 33 7.75 1.95 13.23
C LEU A 33 9.18 1.87 13.79
N ALA A 34 9.39 1.19 14.92
CA ALA A 34 10.73 0.98 15.49
C ALA A 34 11.58 -0.02 14.68
N ARG A 35 10.94 -1.01 14.03
CA ARG A 35 11.57 -1.99 13.11
C ARG A 35 12.13 -1.33 11.84
N GLU A 36 11.44 -0.29 11.37
CA GLU A 36 11.72 0.50 10.18
C GLU A 36 13.03 1.31 10.29
N ALA A 37 13.25 1.96 11.43
CA ALA A 37 14.39 2.86 11.65
C ALA A 37 15.73 2.12 11.86
N LYS A 38 15.72 0.97 12.55
CA LYS A 38 16.93 0.12 12.78
C LYS A 38 17.47 -0.47 11.48
N ARG A 39 16.61 -0.63 10.47
CA ARG A 39 16.92 -1.27 9.18
C ARG A 39 17.71 -0.38 8.21
N ARG A 40 17.75 0.94 8.46
CA ARG A 40 18.33 1.95 7.55
C ARG A 40 19.70 2.52 7.98
N GLN A 41 20.31 2.06 9.09
CA GLN A 41 21.56 2.61 9.64
C GLN A 41 21.58 4.16 9.71
N ILE A 42 20.45 4.76 10.08
CA ILE A 42 20.37 6.20 10.27
C ILE A 42 20.97 6.51 11.65
N ASP A 43 21.91 7.47 11.71
CA ASP A 43 22.35 8.06 12.97
C ASP A 43 21.19 8.90 13.53
N LEU A 44 20.47 8.30 14.47
CA LEU A 44 19.21 8.83 15.00
C LEU A 44 19.53 9.63 16.27
N GLY A 45 20.14 10.80 16.09
CA GLY A 45 20.06 11.86 17.09
C GLY A 45 18.59 12.13 17.44
N THR A 46 18.30 12.30 18.73
CA THR A 46 17.00 12.72 19.34
C THR A 46 15.74 12.44 18.53
N ILE A 47 14.92 11.49 18.99
CA ILE A 47 13.62 11.15 18.37
C ILE A 47 12.68 12.38 18.43
N PRO A 48 12.13 12.88 17.29
CA PRO A 48 11.22 14.03 17.29
C PRO A 48 9.84 13.72 17.88
N ALA A 49 9.27 14.70 18.58
CA ALA A 49 8.05 14.68 19.40
C ALA A 49 6.72 14.17 18.78
N GLY A 50 6.67 13.82 17.49
CA GLY A 50 5.42 13.60 16.76
C GLY A 50 4.58 12.41 17.22
N ASP A 51 5.23 11.38 17.77
CA ASP A 51 4.59 10.08 18.06
C ASP A 51 4.63 9.67 19.55
N LEU A 52 5.08 10.57 20.44
CA LEU A 52 5.21 10.27 21.88
C LEU A 52 3.93 10.63 22.65
N PRO A 53 3.40 9.72 23.51
CA PRO A 53 2.13 9.92 24.18
C PRO A 53 2.22 10.96 25.31
N GLU A 54 1.14 11.74 25.47
CA GLU A 54 0.88 12.53 26.66
C GLU A 54 0.25 11.63 27.74
N VAL A 55 0.78 11.65 28.96
CA VAL A 55 0.25 10.87 30.09
C VAL A 55 -0.27 11.82 31.15
N LYS A 56 -1.47 11.54 31.69
CA LYS A 56 -2.09 12.34 32.74
C LYS A 56 -2.03 11.63 34.09
N THR A 57 -1.69 12.37 35.13
CA THR A 57 -1.86 11.93 36.52
C THR A 57 -3.34 11.89 36.90
N ASP A 58 -3.66 11.26 38.02
CA ASP A 58 -5.00 11.21 38.59
C ASP A 58 -5.50 12.58 39.09
N LYS A 59 -4.60 13.57 39.22
CA LYS A 59 -4.90 14.95 39.62
C LYS A 59 -4.87 15.95 38.46
N GLY A 60 -4.73 15.48 37.21
CA GLY A 60 -4.91 16.30 36.00
C GLY A 60 -3.62 16.90 35.43
N LEU A 61 -2.46 16.60 36.00
CA LEU A 61 -1.17 17.02 35.46
C LEU A 61 -0.84 16.20 34.21
N THR A 62 -0.55 16.88 33.10
CA THR A 62 -0.20 16.24 31.83
C THR A 62 1.31 16.29 31.64
N ILE A 63 1.95 15.13 31.54
CA ILE A 63 3.37 14.98 31.25
C ILE A 63 3.53 14.62 29.77
N LYS A 64 4.21 15.49 29.04
CA LYS A 64 4.53 15.32 27.62
C LYS A 64 6.03 15.13 27.45
N VAL A 65 6.42 14.03 26.83
CA VAL A 65 7.81 13.80 26.44
C VAL A 65 8.01 14.31 25.02
N GLU A 66 8.93 15.26 24.84
CA GLU A 66 9.17 15.91 23.55
C GLU A 66 10.36 15.27 22.82
N SER A 67 11.32 14.68 23.55
CA SER A 67 12.37 13.87 22.93
C SER A 67 12.93 12.82 23.89
N VAL A 68 13.45 11.74 23.33
CA VAL A 68 14.15 10.68 24.06
C VAL A 68 15.52 10.45 23.42
N ALA A 69 16.56 10.48 24.24
CA ALA A 69 17.94 10.19 23.86
C ALA A 69 18.23 8.69 23.95
N PHE A 70 19.26 8.26 23.22
CA PHE A 70 19.54 6.84 22.97
C PHE A 70 19.97 6.06 24.24
N ASP A 71 20.49 6.76 25.22
CA ASP A 71 20.86 6.25 26.55
C ASP A 71 19.65 6.07 27.49
N GLY A 72 18.42 6.26 26.98
CA GLY A 72 17.19 6.15 27.76
C GLY A 72 16.80 7.45 28.47
N ASN A 73 17.46 8.56 28.17
CA ASN A 73 17.13 9.83 28.78
C ASN A 73 15.95 10.53 28.12
N HIS A 74 15.01 11.00 28.94
CA HIS A 74 13.80 11.66 28.47
C HIS A 74 13.89 13.16 28.69
N SER A 75 13.48 13.98 27.72
CA SER A 75 13.24 15.41 27.92
C SER A 75 11.86 15.81 27.42
N GLY A 76 11.26 16.80 28.08
CA GLY A 76 9.89 17.18 27.79
C GLY A 76 9.35 18.27 28.68
N THR A 77 8.03 18.38 28.71
CA THR A 77 7.31 19.40 29.46
C THR A 77 6.23 18.75 30.33
N VAL A 78 6.18 19.12 31.60
CA VAL A 78 5.04 18.88 32.50
C VAL A 78 4.14 20.10 32.41
N ARG A 79 2.83 19.92 32.24
CA ARG A 79 1.86 21.01 32.17
C ARG A 79 0.60 20.68 32.96
N ASP A 80 0.07 21.65 33.69
CA ASP A 80 -1.23 21.52 34.35
C ASP A 80 -2.40 22.01 33.47
N GLU A 81 -3.63 21.83 33.96
CA GLU A 81 -4.85 22.23 33.25
C GLU A 81 -5.02 23.75 33.11
N SER A 82 -4.30 24.54 33.92
CA SER A 82 -4.29 26.00 33.82
C SER A 82 -3.36 26.52 32.72
N GLY A 83 -2.55 25.62 32.14
CA GLY A 83 -1.57 25.92 31.09
C GLY A 83 -0.18 26.24 31.62
N GLU A 84 0.05 26.17 32.92
CA GLU A 84 1.38 26.37 33.49
C GLU A 84 2.27 25.16 33.20
N SER A 85 3.48 25.41 32.70
CA SER A 85 4.41 24.34 32.30
C SER A 85 5.76 24.42 33.00
N MET A 86 6.39 23.26 33.17
CA MET A 86 7.77 23.11 33.61
C MET A 86 8.52 22.22 32.62
N PRO A 87 9.59 22.72 31.98
CA PRO A 87 10.47 21.85 31.21
C PRO A 87 11.24 20.93 32.14
N PHE A 88 11.50 19.72 31.70
CA PHE A 88 12.39 18.78 32.37
C PHE A 88 13.37 18.19 31.37
N GLY A 89 14.62 18.06 31.80
CA GLY A 89 15.67 17.42 31.03
C GLY A 89 16.18 16.21 31.75
N TRP A 90 16.36 15.12 30.99
CA TRP A 90 17.08 13.91 31.37
C TRP A 90 16.48 13.22 32.61
N ILE A 91 15.26 12.69 32.46
CA ILE A 91 14.72 11.74 33.43
C ILE A 91 15.28 10.36 33.09
N VAL A 92 15.80 9.70 34.13
CA VAL A 92 16.21 8.29 34.20
C VAL A 92 17.64 7.99 33.70
N THR A 93 18.65 8.73 34.16
CA THR A 93 20.03 8.20 34.20
C THR A 93 20.33 7.37 35.44
N SER A 94 19.66 7.65 36.57
CA SER A 94 19.88 6.98 37.86
C SER A 94 18.69 7.16 38.81
N ASP A 95 18.58 6.32 39.85
CA ASP A 95 17.57 6.46 40.93
C ASP A 95 17.63 7.82 41.63
N ASP A 96 18.83 8.42 41.66
CA ASP A 96 19.09 9.72 42.28
C ASP A 96 18.47 10.86 41.45
N ASP A 97 18.53 10.76 40.11
CA ASP A 97 17.94 11.73 39.19
C ASP A 97 16.41 11.62 39.16
N ARG A 98 15.89 10.38 39.21
CA ARG A 98 14.46 10.10 39.35
C ARG A 98 13.90 10.73 40.62
N SER A 99 14.59 10.54 41.74
CA SER A 99 14.21 11.12 43.03
C SER A 99 14.23 12.65 43.04
N ARG A 100 15.21 13.28 42.36
CA ARG A 100 15.28 14.75 42.23
C ARG A 100 14.14 15.31 41.38
N PHE A 101 13.80 14.64 40.29
CA PHE A 101 12.69 15.04 39.42
C PHE A 101 11.34 14.94 40.15
N ILE A 102 11.06 13.83 40.83
CA ILE A 102 9.81 13.68 41.60
C ILE A 102 9.69 14.81 42.63
N LYS A 103 10.78 15.11 43.36
CA LYS A 103 10.80 16.22 44.33
C LYS A 103 10.55 17.59 43.69
N SER A 104 11.06 17.86 42.49
CA SER A 104 10.83 19.15 41.83
C SER A 104 9.40 19.32 41.33
N VAL A 105 8.78 18.24 40.83
CA VAL A 105 7.38 18.24 40.41
C VAL A 105 6.45 18.43 41.61
N VAL A 106 6.62 17.67 42.70
CA VAL A 106 5.79 17.80 43.91
C VAL A 106 5.99 19.16 44.60
N ALA A 107 7.20 19.72 44.57
CA ALA A 107 7.44 21.06 45.11
C ALA A 107 6.70 22.15 44.32
N LYS A 108 6.48 21.94 43.02
CA LYS A 108 5.77 22.87 42.14
C LYS A 108 4.26 22.66 42.14
N TRP A 109 3.81 21.40 42.21
CA TRP A 109 2.40 21.00 42.29
C TRP A 109 2.20 20.13 43.55
N PRO A 110 1.93 20.76 44.72
CA PRO A 110 1.85 20.05 46.01
C PRO A 110 0.68 19.05 46.12
N ASP A 111 -0.31 19.17 45.23
CA ASP A 111 -1.46 18.28 45.16
C ASP A 111 -1.11 16.90 44.54
N GLU A 112 0.05 16.79 43.90
CA GLU A 112 0.60 15.54 43.37
C GLU A 112 1.37 14.77 44.44
N THR A 113 1.23 13.44 44.45
CA THR A 113 2.00 12.57 45.33
C THR A 113 3.24 12.01 44.61
N PRO A 114 4.38 11.84 45.31
CA PRO A 114 5.56 11.19 44.75
C PRO A 114 5.25 9.87 44.05
N GLU A 115 4.36 9.07 44.62
CA GLU A 115 3.93 7.76 44.14
C GLU A 115 3.15 7.85 42.81
N SER A 116 2.34 8.90 42.61
CA SER A 116 1.59 9.10 41.35
C SER A 116 2.54 9.46 40.21
N ILE A 117 3.54 10.30 40.48
CA ILE A 117 4.56 10.68 39.50
C ILE A 117 5.46 9.48 39.22
N GLU A 118 5.78 8.68 40.24
CA GLU A 118 6.58 7.47 40.10
C GLU A 118 5.90 6.43 39.22
N ALA A 119 4.59 6.20 39.41
CA ALA A 119 3.79 5.32 38.56
C ALA A 119 3.74 5.78 37.10
N VAL A 120 3.65 7.10 36.86
CA VAL A 120 3.73 7.66 35.50
C VAL A 120 5.11 7.42 34.89
N ILE A 121 6.20 7.61 35.65
CA ILE A 121 7.56 7.29 35.19
C ILE A 121 7.69 5.80 34.88
N ASP A 122 7.13 4.90 35.69
CA ASP A 122 7.16 3.46 35.43
C ASP A 122 6.38 3.06 34.17
N VAL A 123 5.26 3.72 33.88
CA VAL A 123 4.55 3.55 32.61
C VAL A 123 5.42 3.96 31.43
N PHE A 124 6.20 5.04 31.55
CA PHE A 124 7.16 5.44 30.52
C PHE A 124 8.33 4.47 30.40
N SER A 125 8.94 4.04 31.52
CA SER A 125 10.05 3.09 31.56
C SER A 125 9.66 1.71 31.04
N SER A 126 8.52 1.16 31.47
CA SER A 126 8.00 -0.14 30.99
C SER A 126 7.69 -0.12 29.49
N ARG A 127 7.19 1.01 28.98
CA ARG A 127 6.94 1.19 27.55
C ARG A 127 8.24 1.35 26.76
N TRP A 128 9.26 1.99 27.33
CA TRP A 128 10.62 2.04 26.78
C TRP A 128 11.30 0.66 26.77
N GLU A 129 11.20 -0.11 27.85
CA GLU A 129 11.68 -1.50 27.91
C GLU A 129 10.95 -2.40 26.89
N THR A 130 9.65 -2.19 26.68
CA THR A 130 8.87 -2.87 25.63
C THR A 130 9.32 -2.48 24.22
N LEU A 131 9.77 -1.23 24.03
CA LEU A 131 10.37 -0.76 22.78
C LEU A 131 11.77 -1.34 22.56
N GLN A 132 12.57 -1.49 23.62
CA GLN A 132 13.87 -2.17 23.59
C GLN A 132 13.72 -3.67 23.32
N ALA A 133 12.80 -4.37 24.00
CA ALA A 133 12.51 -5.79 23.78
C ALA A 133 11.98 -6.06 22.35
N SER A 134 11.24 -5.12 21.75
CA SER A 134 10.82 -5.22 20.34
C SER A 134 11.95 -5.01 19.32
N ARG A 135 13.08 -4.44 19.75
CA ARG A 135 14.30 -4.25 18.94
C ARG A 135 15.23 -5.46 19.00
N ASP A 136 15.09 -6.34 19.99
CA ASP A 136 15.97 -7.51 20.20
C ASP A 136 15.41 -8.85 19.75
N THR A 137 14.24 -8.90 19.08
CA THR A 137 13.85 -10.13 18.36
C THR A 137 14.72 -10.29 17.12
N ASP A 138 15.90 -10.86 17.32
CA ASP A 138 16.69 -11.54 16.32
C ASP A 138 15.77 -12.57 15.61
N ASP A 139 15.84 -12.67 14.27
CA ASP A 139 15.09 -13.70 13.52
C ASP A 139 15.53 -15.13 13.96
N SER A 140 16.58 -15.22 14.80
CA SER A 140 17.05 -16.40 15.50
C SER A 140 16.14 -16.93 16.62
N GLU A 141 15.18 -16.12 17.12
CA GLU A 141 14.23 -16.54 18.18
C GLU A 141 12.90 -17.11 17.65
N LYS A 142 12.60 -16.98 16.35
CA LYS A 142 11.47 -17.72 15.79
C LYS A 142 11.82 -19.20 15.76
N PRO A 143 10.94 -20.08 16.27
CA PRO A 143 11.21 -21.50 16.21
C PRO A 143 11.32 -21.92 14.74
N LEU A 144 12.37 -22.68 14.41
CA LEU A 144 12.63 -23.17 13.05
C LEU A 144 11.44 -23.95 12.47
N THR A 145 10.62 -24.53 13.34
CA THR A 145 9.41 -25.27 13.01
C THR A 145 8.26 -24.84 13.90
N ARG A 146 7.03 -24.99 13.39
CA ARG A 146 5.79 -24.87 14.17
C ARG A 146 5.09 -26.22 14.21
N CYS A 147 4.36 -26.51 15.29
CA CYS A 147 3.58 -27.74 15.35
C CYS A 147 2.40 -27.65 14.38
N GLY A 148 2.24 -28.64 13.50
CA GLY A 148 1.13 -28.64 12.54
C GLY A 148 -0.26 -28.67 13.18
N ILE A 149 -0.39 -29.20 14.40
CA ILE A 149 -1.65 -29.21 15.16
C ILE A 149 -1.99 -27.82 15.68
N GLU A 150 -1.01 -26.99 16.04
CA GLU A 150 -1.26 -25.60 16.44
C GLU A 150 -1.81 -24.81 15.25
N ILE A 151 -1.20 -24.98 14.07
CA ILE A 151 -1.67 -24.35 12.83
C ILE A 151 -3.08 -24.82 12.48
N LEU A 152 -3.40 -26.11 12.69
CA LEU A 152 -4.75 -26.64 12.48
C LEU A 152 -5.76 -25.98 13.43
N HIS A 153 -5.44 -25.81 14.70
CA HIS A 153 -6.33 -25.15 15.66
C HIS A 153 -6.54 -23.67 15.28
N GLU A 154 -5.47 -22.95 14.91
CA GLU A 154 -5.57 -21.58 14.40
C GLU A 154 -6.51 -21.49 13.19
N LEU A 155 -6.36 -22.41 12.22
CA LEU A 155 -7.23 -22.48 11.06
C LEU A 155 -8.69 -22.78 11.45
N LEU A 156 -8.92 -23.68 12.40
CA LEU A 156 -10.28 -24.00 12.85
C LEU A 156 -10.93 -22.80 13.55
N ASP A 157 -10.18 -22.07 14.37
CA ASP A 157 -10.65 -20.84 15.00
C ASP A 157 -11.00 -19.78 13.95
N ASP A 158 -10.13 -19.58 12.96
CA ASP A 158 -10.38 -18.68 11.83
C ASP A 158 -11.65 -19.08 11.05
N LEU A 159 -11.85 -20.38 10.77
CA LEU A 159 -13.05 -20.88 10.10
C LEU A 159 -14.32 -20.70 10.96
N HIS A 160 -14.24 -20.92 12.26
CA HIS A 160 -15.35 -20.72 13.19
C HIS A 160 -15.76 -19.24 13.29
N ASP A 161 -14.78 -18.34 13.23
CA ASP A 161 -15.00 -16.90 13.23
C ASP A 161 -15.36 -16.33 11.85
N GLY A 162 -15.33 -17.15 10.79
CA GLY A 162 -15.56 -16.71 9.42
C GLY A 162 -14.43 -15.83 8.85
N ARG A 163 -13.22 -15.93 9.41
CA ARG A 163 -12.01 -15.22 8.99
C ARG A 163 -11.30 -16.01 7.90
N GLY A 164 -11.82 -15.92 6.67
CA GLY A 164 -11.21 -16.54 5.48
C GLY A 164 -10.16 -15.66 4.81
N ASP A 165 -9.64 -16.16 3.67
CA ASP A 165 -8.76 -15.39 2.80
C ASP A 165 -9.46 -14.10 2.32
N VAL A 166 -8.69 -13.00 2.30
CA VAL A 166 -9.20 -11.69 1.91
C VAL A 166 -8.74 -11.37 0.48
N LEU A 167 -9.70 -11.14 -0.41
CA LEU A 167 -9.45 -10.58 -1.74
C LEU A 167 -9.78 -9.10 -1.76
N TYR A 168 -9.00 -8.32 -2.50
CA TYR A 168 -9.33 -6.93 -2.75
C TYR A 168 -10.55 -6.85 -3.65
N THR A 169 -11.53 -6.06 -3.23
CA THR A 169 -12.75 -5.79 -3.98
C THR A 169 -12.42 -4.92 -5.19
N LEU A 170 -12.96 -5.29 -6.35
CA LEU A 170 -12.83 -4.57 -7.62
C LEU A 170 -14.23 -4.30 -8.20
N GLY A 171 -14.30 -3.46 -9.23
CA GLY A 171 -15.54 -3.14 -9.93
C GLY A 171 -16.06 -4.29 -10.80
N ASN A 172 -17.31 -4.18 -11.24
CA ASN A 172 -18.02 -5.24 -11.98
C ASN A 172 -17.26 -5.75 -13.23
N ALA A 173 -16.54 -4.86 -13.93
CA ALA A 173 -15.76 -5.25 -15.10
C ALA A 173 -14.65 -6.25 -14.77
N LEU A 174 -14.10 -6.20 -13.55
CA LEU A 174 -12.98 -7.01 -13.09
C LEU A 174 -13.37 -8.00 -11.99
N GLU A 175 -14.66 -8.25 -11.79
CA GLU A 175 -15.13 -9.29 -10.88
C GLU A 175 -14.48 -10.65 -11.27
N GLY A 176 -14.02 -11.42 -10.28
CA GLY A 176 -13.28 -12.67 -10.49
C GLY A 176 -11.79 -12.50 -10.80
N PHE A 177 -11.28 -11.26 -10.84
CA PHE A 177 -9.85 -10.98 -10.83
C PHE A 177 -9.33 -11.05 -9.39
N GLU A 178 -8.60 -12.12 -9.08
CA GLU A 178 -8.16 -12.44 -7.71
C GLU A 178 -6.81 -11.81 -7.41
N ILE A 179 -6.85 -10.79 -6.56
CA ILE A 179 -5.70 -10.14 -5.94
C ILE A 179 -6.00 -9.91 -4.47
N GLY A 180 -5.01 -10.02 -3.61
CA GLY A 180 -5.18 -9.89 -2.17
C GLY A 180 -3.87 -10.11 -1.41
N PRO A 181 -3.83 -9.86 -0.09
CA PRO A 181 -2.68 -10.17 0.75
C PRO A 181 -2.24 -11.61 0.57
N GLY A 182 -0.93 -11.87 0.44
CA GLY A 182 -0.43 -13.24 0.25
C GLY A 182 -0.38 -13.73 -1.19
N LEU A 183 -1.00 -13.01 -2.14
CA LEU A 183 -1.15 -13.46 -3.52
C LEU A 183 -0.22 -12.72 -4.49
N ILE A 184 0.29 -13.44 -5.48
CA ILE A 184 0.92 -12.86 -6.68
C ILE A 184 0.07 -13.19 -7.90
N ALA A 185 -0.53 -12.15 -8.50
CA ALA A 185 -1.16 -12.21 -9.81
C ALA A 185 -0.20 -11.73 -10.90
N ALA A 186 -0.08 -12.46 -12.00
CA ALA A 186 0.63 -12.01 -13.19
C ALA A 186 -0.34 -11.52 -14.28
N LEU A 187 0.00 -10.39 -14.91
CA LEU A 187 -0.74 -9.86 -16.06
C LEU A 187 0.15 -9.78 -17.29
N GLY A 188 -0.24 -10.49 -18.34
CA GLY A 188 0.45 -10.53 -19.63
C GLY A 188 -0.43 -9.96 -20.73
N ALA A 189 0.18 -9.23 -21.66
CA ALA A 189 -0.51 -8.78 -22.86
C ALA A 189 0.48 -8.52 -23.99
N GLY A 190 -0.01 -8.60 -25.21
CA GLY A 190 0.71 -8.05 -26.36
C GLY A 190 0.93 -6.53 -26.24
N PRO A 191 1.90 -5.95 -26.97
CA PRO A 191 2.08 -4.50 -27.01
C PRO A 191 0.80 -3.79 -27.47
N GLY A 192 0.42 -2.71 -26.79
CA GLY A 192 -0.73 -1.87 -27.18
C GLY A 192 -2.11 -2.37 -26.73
N VAL A 193 -2.23 -3.57 -26.16
CA VAL A 193 -3.52 -4.16 -25.71
C VAL A 193 -4.03 -3.54 -24.40
N GLY A 194 -3.26 -2.65 -23.76
CA GLY A 194 -3.72 -1.90 -22.58
C GLY A 194 -3.28 -2.48 -21.23
N LYS A 195 -2.22 -3.29 -21.16
CA LYS A 195 -1.70 -3.87 -19.90
C LYS A 195 -1.53 -2.85 -18.76
N THR A 196 -0.80 -1.77 -19.02
CA THR A 196 -0.58 -0.69 -18.04
C THR A 196 -1.86 0.10 -17.74
N ALA A 197 -2.80 0.18 -18.70
CA ALA A 197 -4.10 0.81 -18.49
C ALA A 197 -4.94 0.01 -17.50
N LEU A 198 -5.01 -1.31 -17.68
CA LEU A 198 -5.71 -2.20 -16.76
C LEU A 198 -5.07 -2.18 -15.36
N ALA A 199 -3.75 -2.20 -15.27
CA ALA A 199 -3.06 -2.12 -13.99
C ALA A 199 -3.33 -0.80 -13.25
N GLY A 200 -3.42 0.32 -13.99
CA GLY A 200 -3.86 1.61 -13.45
C GLY A 200 -5.28 1.54 -12.93
N GLN A 201 -6.21 1.01 -13.72
CA GLN A 201 -7.61 0.84 -13.32
C GLN A 201 -7.74 -0.01 -12.05
N VAL A 202 -7.07 -1.17 -11.99
CA VAL A 202 -7.01 -2.02 -10.80
C VAL A 202 -6.48 -1.24 -9.59
N THR A 203 -5.44 -0.43 -9.77
CA THR A 203 -4.87 0.39 -8.67
C THR A 203 -5.92 1.32 -8.07
N PHE A 204 -6.65 2.07 -8.90
CA PHE A 204 -7.65 3.02 -8.43
C PHE A 204 -8.91 2.34 -7.89
N GLU A 205 -9.33 1.21 -8.47
CA GLU A 205 -10.43 0.40 -7.93
C GLU A 205 -10.08 -0.19 -6.56
N VAL A 206 -8.84 -0.68 -6.35
CA VAL A 206 -8.39 -1.13 -5.02
C VAL A 206 -8.48 0.00 -4.00
N LEU A 207 -7.96 1.18 -4.34
CA LEU A 207 -7.99 2.35 -3.45
C LEU A 207 -9.43 2.79 -3.12
N GLN A 208 -10.32 2.75 -4.10
CA GLN A 208 -11.71 3.16 -4.00
C GLN A 208 -12.56 2.18 -3.16
N HIS A 209 -12.37 0.88 -3.35
CA HIS A 209 -13.25 -0.14 -2.76
C HIS A 209 -12.72 -0.79 -1.48
N ASN A 210 -11.45 -0.58 -1.12
CA ASN A 210 -10.81 -1.27 0.01
C ASN A 210 -10.20 -0.27 0.98
N THR A 211 -11.01 0.22 1.92
CA THR A 211 -10.58 1.18 2.95
C THR A 211 -9.42 0.61 3.77
N GLY A 212 -8.35 1.40 3.95
CA GLY A 212 -7.18 1.01 4.74
C GLY A 212 -6.07 0.30 3.97
N VAL A 213 -6.31 -0.13 2.72
CA VAL A 213 -5.24 -0.71 1.89
C VAL A 213 -4.28 0.39 1.42
N GLN A 214 -2.99 0.16 1.67
CA GLN A 214 -1.86 0.91 1.11
C GLN A 214 -1.52 0.36 -0.27
N VAL A 215 -1.30 1.24 -1.24
CA VAL A 215 -0.94 0.86 -2.62
C VAL A 215 0.41 1.44 -3.00
N TYR A 216 1.24 0.61 -3.62
CA TYR A 216 2.59 0.93 -4.06
C TYR A 216 2.72 0.67 -5.56
N ILE A 217 3.16 1.67 -6.33
CA ILE A 217 3.42 1.54 -7.76
C ILE A 217 4.92 1.53 -8.00
N ALA A 218 5.45 0.42 -8.49
CA ALA A 218 6.80 0.28 -9.01
C ALA A 218 6.74 0.17 -10.55
N ASN A 219 6.71 1.33 -11.22
CA ASN A 219 6.67 1.41 -12.68
C ASN A 219 8.03 1.87 -13.23
N ALA A 220 8.69 1.00 -13.98
CA ALA A 220 10.02 1.23 -14.54
C ALA A 220 10.00 1.84 -15.96
N GLU A 221 8.83 2.05 -16.55
CA GLU A 221 8.69 2.48 -17.95
C GLU A 221 8.11 3.89 -18.08
N SER A 222 7.13 4.24 -17.27
CA SER A 222 6.41 5.51 -17.40
C SER A 222 6.36 6.28 -16.09
N THR A 223 6.41 7.61 -16.21
CA THR A 223 6.22 8.49 -15.04
C THR A 223 4.81 8.36 -14.49
N PHE A 224 4.66 8.50 -13.17
CA PHE A 224 3.34 8.47 -12.55
C PHE A 224 2.42 9.60 -13.04
N LYS A 225 2.96 10.77 -13.40
CA LYS A 225 2.18 11.84 -14.06
C LYS A 225 1.50 11.35 -15.35
N ALA A 226 2.14 10.46 -16.10
CA ALA A 226 1.53 9.87 -17.29
C ALA A 226 0.37 8.92 -16.94
N LEU A 227 0.46 8.19 -15.82
CA LEU A 227 -0.64 7.37 -15.31
C LEU A 227 -1.81 8.25 -14.83
N LEU A 228 -1.55 9.30 -14.06
CA LEU A 228 -2.59 10.24 -13.62
C LEU A 228 -3.31 10.92 -14.78
N LYS A 229 -2.59 11.33 -15.84
CA LYS A 229 -3.23 11.88 -17.04
C LYS A 229 -4.18 10.89 -17.72
N ARG A 230 -3.86 9.59 -17.68
CA ARG A 230 -4.74 8.54 -18.21
C ARG A 230 -5.96 8.34 -17.31
N GLU A 231 -5.76 8.33 -16.00
CA GLU A 231 -6.86 8.24 -15.03
C GLU A 231 -7.84 9.41 -15.18
N LEU A 232 -7.32 10.65 -15.31
CA LEU A 232 -8.13 11.83 -15.56
C LEU A 232 -8.88 11.75 -16.90
N ALA A 233 -8.23 11.26 -17.97
CA ALA A 233 -8.89 11.02 -19.26
C ALA A 233 -10.00 9.95 -19.15
N GLY A 234 -9.84 8.97 -18.26
CA GLY A 234 -10.81 7.91 -18.01
C GLY A 234 -12.03 8.34 -17.18
N ARG A 235 -11.91 9.45 -16.43
CA ARG A 235 -12.97 10.02 -15.57
C ARG A 235 -13.66 11.24 -16.16
N THR A 236 -12.99 11.94 -17.08
CA THR A 236 -13.50 13.18 -17.67
C THR A 236 -13.86 12.99 -19.14
N SER A 237 -14.50 14.00 -19.74
CA SER A 237 -14.70 14.05 -21.19
C SER A 237 -13.47 14.58 -21.94
N VAL A 238 -12.37 14.89 -21.23
CA VAL A 238 -11.23 15.63 -21.78
C VAL A 238 -10.34 14.73 -22.65
N PRO A 239 -10.04 15.13 -23.90
CA PRO A 239 -9.17 14.35 -24.77
C PRO A 239 -7.76 14.16 -24.19
N PRO A 240 -7.14 12.98 -24.30
CA PRO A 240 -5.77 12.74 -23.80
C PRO A 240 -4.73 13.69 -24.37
N LYS A 241 -4.93 14.15 -25.62
CA LYS A 241 -4.03 15.12 -26.27
C LYS A 241 -4.07 16.48 -25.55
N ALA A 242 -5.24 16.94 -25.14
CA ALA A 242 -5.42 18.16 -24.36
C ALA A 242 -4.70 18.06 -23.01
N LEU A 243 -4.93 16.97 -22.27
CA LEU A 243 -4.23 16.68 -21.00
C LEU A 243 -2.70 16.55 -21.18
N ARG A 244 -2.24 15.98 -22.30
CA ARG A 244 -0.82 15.82 -22.59
C ARG A 244 -0.13 17.18 -22.75
N PHE A 245 -0.72 18.09 -23.51
CA PHE A 245 -0.12 19.39 -23.88
C PHE A 245 -0.60 20.57 -23.02
N ALA A 246 -1.45 20.32 -22.01
CA ALA A 246 -2.08 21.36 -21.21
C ALA A 246 -2.87 22.39 -22.05
N ASP A 247 -3.50 21.90 -23.12
CA ASP A 247 -4.34 22.68 -24.03
C ASP A 247 -5.82 22.38 -23.72
N LEU A 248 -6.31 22.94 -22.61
CA LEU A 248 -7.67 22.72 -22.10
C LEU A 248 -8.47 24.02 -22.15
N THR A 249 -9.77 23.91 -22.46
CA THR A 249 -10.70 25.02 -22.23
C THR A 249 -10.95 25.20 -20.73
N ALA A 250 -11.49 26.36 -20.32
CA ALA A 250 -11.85 26.61 -18.93
C ALA A 250 -12.83 25.57 -18.36
N GLY A 251 -13.79 25.10 -19.17
CA GLY A 251 -14.73 24.05 -18.77
C GLY A 251 -14.05 22.69 -18.58
N GLN A 252 -13.15 22.32 -19.49
CA GLN A 252 -12.37 21.08 -19.37
C GLN A 252 -11.43 21.10 -18.17
N LEU A 253 -10.84 22.26 -17.85
CA LEU A 253 -10.02 22.40 -16.66
C LEU A 253 -10.84 22.21 -15.39
N ALA A 254 -12.07 22.77 -15.33
CA ALA A 254 -12.97 22.56 -14.20
C ALA A 254 -13.39 21.08 -14.04
N GLU A 255 -13.64 20.35 -15.13
CA GLU A 255 -13.87 18.89 -15.09
C GLU A 255 -12.67 18.14 -14.50
N VAL A 256 -11.45 18.53 -14.91
CA VAL A 256 -10.21 17.93 -14.41
C VAL A 256 -10.01 18.23 -12.92
N ASP A 257 -10.26 19.46 -12.48
CA ASP A 257 -10.13 19.85 -11.08
C ASP A 257 -11.13 19.09 -10.20
N PHE A 258 -12.37 18.93 -10.67
CA PHE A 258 -13.38 18.12 -9.99
C PHE A 258 -12.95 16.66 -9.86
N ALA A 259 -12.54 16.03 -10.98
CA ALA A 259 -12.09 14.64 -10.97
C ALA A 259 -10.82 14.45 -10.10
N ALA A 260 -9.91 15.43 -10.08
CA ALA A 260 -8.73 15.39 -9.24
C ALA A 260 -9.07 15.48 -7.75
N ALA A 261 -10.05 16.31 -7.38
CA ALA A 261 -10.56 16.39 -6.01
C ALA A 261 -11.19 15.06 -5.57
N GLU A 262 -12.02 14.44 -6.41
CA GLU A 262 -12.60 13.12 -6.13
C GLU A 262 -11.51 12.05 -5.96
N ILE A 263 -10.50 12.03 -6.81
CA ILE A 263 -9.37 11.11 -6.66
C ILE A 263 -8.67 11.36 -5.31
N ALA A 264 -8.36 12.61 -4.97
CA ALA A 264 -7.67 12.93 -3.73
C ALA A 264 -8.46 12.51 -2.49
N GLU A 265 -9.79 12.71 -2.51
CA GLU A 265 -10.71 12.30 -1.44
C GLU A 265 -10.76 10.77 -1.27
N HIS A 266 -10.96 10.02 -2.35
CA HIS A 266 -11.12 8.56 -2.28
C HIS A 266 -9.80 7.83 -2.05
N VAL A 267 -8.71 8.32 -2.64
CA VAL A 267 -7.38 7.73 -2.46
C VAL A 267 -6.89 8.01 -1.06
N GLY A 268 -7.06 9.23 -0.54
CA GLY A 268 -6.47 9.67 0.71
C GLY A 268 -4.96 9.95 0.56
N ALA A 269 -4.47 11.02 1.17
CA ALA A 269 -3.15 11.60 0.88
C ALA A 269 -1.98 10.60 0.97
N ASP A 270 -2.04 9.63 1.90
CA ASP A 270 -0.91 8.76 2.22
C ASP A 270 -1.06 7.31 1.72
N ARG A 271 -2.17 6.96 1.06
CA ARG A 271 -2.45 5.55 0.67
C ARG A 271 -1.87 5.16 -0.68
N LEU A 272 -1.58 6.10 -1.57
CA LEU A 272 -1.00 5.82 -2.88
C LEU A 272 0.45 6.30 -2.94
N ASN A 273 1.36 5.34 -2.97
CA ASN A 273 2.79 5.55 -2.91
C ASN A 273 3.43 5.12 -4.24
N VAL A 274 4.35 5.93 -4.75
CA VAL A 274 5.00 5.67 -6.05
C VAL A 274 6.50 5.56 -5.84
N MET A 275 7.07 4.46 -6.30
CA MET A 275 8.52 4.28 -6.34
C MET A 275 9.12 5.15 -7.46
N PRO A 276 10.10 6.00 -7.17
CA PRO A 276 10.87 6.71 -8.19
C PRO A 276 11.46 5.74 -9.21
N ILE A 277 11.49 6.12 -10.49
CA ILE A 277 11.88 5.21 -11.59
C ILE A 277 13.31 4.68 -11.43
N GLU A 278 14.23 5.52 -10.93
CA GLU A 278 15.61 5.16 -10.57
C GLU A 278 15.72 4.12 -9.44
N LEU A 279 14.68 3.97 -8.62
CA LEU A 279 14.60 2.95 -7.57
C LEU A 279 13.84 1.70 -8.00
N CYS A 280 13.30 1.64 -9.22
CA CYS A 280 12.60 0.47 -9.76
C CYS A 280 13.60 -0.66 -10.12
N THR A 281 14.21 -1.25 -9.09
CA THR A 281 15.18 -2.35 -9.17
C THR A 281 14.83 -3.43 -8.14
N MET A 282 15.41 -4.62 -8.26
CA MET A 282 15.27 -5.67 -7.23
C MET A 282 15.69 -5.19 -5.84
N GLU A 283 16.76 -4.40 -5.74
CA GLU A 283 17.19 -3.82 -4.47
C GLU A 283 16.16 -2.82 -3.93
N GLY A 284 15.57 -2.00 -4.80
CA GLY A 284 14.49 -1.09 -4.44
C GLY A 284 13.25 -1.80 -3.94
N LEU A 285 12.85 -2.92 -4.56
CA LEU A 285 11.77 -3.78 -4.06
C LEU A 285 12.11 -4.40 -2.71
N GLY A 286 13.36 -4.84 -2.54
CA GLY A 286 13.86 -5.34 -1.27
C GLY A 286 13.75 -4.25 -0.20
N ARG A 287 14.23 -3.06 -0.50
CA ARG A 287 14.11 -1.87 0.33
C ARG A 287 12.65 -1.53 0.64
N LEU A 288 11.73 -1.60 -0.33
CA LEU A 288 10.31 -1.38 -0.12
C LEU A 288 9.71 -2.40 0.87
N MET A 289 9.95 -3.69 0.66
CA MET A 289 9.59 -4.76 1.63
C MET A 289 10.21 -4.48 3.00
N ARG A 290 11.38 -3.86 3.02
CA ARG A 290 12.08 -3.57 4.25
C ARG A 290 11.44 -2.42 5.03
N GLU A 291 10.89 -1.48 4.29
CA GLU A 291 10.68 -0.12 4.74
C GLU A 291 9.22 0.35 4.76
N ARG A 292 8.32 -0.54 4.42
CA ARG A 292 6.91 -0.21 4.27
C ARG A 292 6.08 -1.37 4.78
N GLU A 293 4.92 -1.01 5.31
CA GLU A 293 3.93 -2.00 5.68
C GLU A 293 3.35 -2.68 4.45
N PRO A 294 3.01 -3.98 4.56
CA PRO A 294 2.36 -4.72 3.50
C PRO A 294 1.11 -4.02 2.99
N GLY A 295 0.97 -4.04 1.67
CA GLY A 295 -0.18 -3.50 0.96
C GLY A 295 -0.28 -4.14 -0.42
N PHE A 296 -0.90 -3.42 -1.35
CA PHE A 296 -0.97 -3.83 -2.75
C PHE A 296 0.18 -3.22 -3.56
N LEU A 297 1.01 -4.06 -4.18
CA LEU A 297 2.16 -3.66 -4.98
C LEU A 297 1.93 -3.97 -6.46
N ILE A 298 2.10 -2.96 -7.31
CA ILE A 298 2.10 -3.11 -8.77
C ILE A 298 3.54 -3.04 -9.27
N VAL A 299 3.97 -4.04 -10.05
CA VAL A 299 5.32 -4.11 -10.65
C VAL A 299 5.18 -4.07 -12.18
N ASP A 300 5.48 -2.93 -12.80
CA ASP A 300 5.36 -2.72 -14.26
C ASP A 300 6.70 -2.38 -14.92
N TYR A 301 7.36 -3.26 -15.67
CA TYR A 301 7.13 -4.70 -15.83
C TYR A 301 8.29 -5.49 -15.23
N ILE A 302 8.00 -6.69 -14.73
CA ILE A 302 8.92 -7.48 -13.87
C ILE A 302 10.33 -7.65 -14.47
N GLN A 303 10.44 -7.81 -15.79
CA GLN A 303 11.73 -7.98 -16.46
C GLN A 303 12.67 -6.76 -16.31
N LYS A 304 12.16 -5.58 -15.94
CA LYS A 304 12.98 -4.37 -15.69
C LYS A 304 13.65 -4.36 -14.33
N PHE A 305 13.15 -5.15 -13.39
CA PHE A 305 13.68 -5.24 -12.04
C PHE A 305 14.82 -6.25 -11.93
N ALA A 306 15.04 -7.06 -12.97
CA ALA A 306 16.13 -8.02 -13.06
C ALA A 306 17.48 -7.31 -12.90
N PRO A 307 18.41 -7.82 -12.06
CA PRO A 307 19.71 -7.22 -11.85
C PRO A 307 20.53 -7.06 -13.14
N TYR A 308 21.23 -5.93 -13.27
CA TYR A 308 22.14 -5.69 -14.38
C TYR A 308 23.26 -6.74 -14.43
N GLY A 309 23.64 -7.15 -15.64
CA GLY A 309 24.75 -8.08 -15.87
C GLY A 309 24.42 -9.56 -15.67
N LYS A 310 23.20 -9.90 -15.23
CA LYS A 310 22.71 -11.29 -15.21
C LYS A 310 21.94 -11.63 -16.48
N ASP A 311 21.86 -12.92 -16.79
CA ASP A 311 20.89 -13.42 -17.76
C ASP A 311 19.48 -13.01 -17.31
N ILE A 312 18.67 -12.50 -18.24
CA ILE A 312 17.35 -11.94 -17.93
C ILE A 312 16.45 -12.99 -17.27
N ARG A 313 16.55 -14.28 -17.65
CA ARG A 313 15.77 -15.36 -17.03
C ARG A 313 16.15 -15.55 -15.58
N GLN A 314 17.44 -15.62 -15.29
CA GLN A 314 17.95 -15.75 -13.92
C GLN A 314 17.58 -14.53 -13.08
N GLY A 315 17.69 -13.32 -13.64
CA GLY A 315 17.29 -12.11 -12.94
C GLY A 315 15.79 -12.04 -12.64
N VAL A 316 14.93 -12.48 -13.57
CA VAL A 316 13.48 -12.59 -13.32
C VAL A 316 13.19 -13.63 -12.24
N ASN A 317 13.94 -14.73 -12.17
CA ASN A 317 13.79 -15.73 -11.11
C ASN A 317 14.04 -15.12 -9.71
N GLU A 318 15.13 -14.35 -9.58
CA GLU A 318 15.48 -13.69 -8.32
C GLU A 318 14.42 -12.67 -7.89
N VAL A 319 13.89 -11.91 -8.85
CA VAL A 319 12.78 -10.99 -8.58
C VAL A 319 11.53 -11.75 -8.14
N MET A 320 11.14 -12.84 -8.81
CA MET A 320 9.99 -13.65 -8.40
C MET A 320 10.17 -14.26 -7.01
N THR A 321 11.37 -14.71 -6.67
CA THR A 321 11.70 -15.22 -5.33
C THR A 321 11.49 -14.13 -4.27
N LEU A 322 11.98 -12.92 -4.54
CA LEU A 322 11.77 -11.78 -3.65
C LEU A 322 10.27 -11.45 -3.51
N LEU A 323 9.53 -11.39 -4.62
CA LEU A 323 8.08 -11.13 -4.60
C LEU A 323 7.34 -12.21 -3.80
N ARG A 324 7.79 -13.47 -3.81
CA ARG A 324 7.20 -14.52 -2.98
C ARG A 324 7.44 -14.32 -1.49
N VAL A 325 8.65 -13.89 -1.12
CA VAL A 325 8.94 -13.50 0.27
C VAL A 325 8.12 -12.27 0.70
N MET A 326 7.86 -11.33 -0.21
CA MET A 326 6.95 -10.22 0.06
C MET A 326 5.52 -10.71 0.27
N ALA A 327 5.02 -11.57 -0.62
CA ALA A 327 3.68 -12.12 -0.52
C ALA A 327 3.47 -12.88 0.81
N SER A 328 4.41 -13.73 1.23
CA SER A 328 4.30 -14.43 2.52
C SER A 328 4.31 -13.53 3.76
N LYS A 329 4.66 -12.25 3.58
CA LYS A 329 4.56 -11.19 4.61
C LYS A 329 3.27 -10.36 4.50
N GLY A 330 2.29 -10.82 3.72
CA GLY A 330 0.99 -10.16 3.57
C GLY A 330 0.90 -9.16 2.43
N TRP A 331 1.91 -9.05 1.56
CA TRP A 331 1.80 -8.19 0.37
C TRP A 331 0.87 -8.84 -0.66
N GLY A 332 -0.04 -8.06 -1.26
CA GLY A 332 -0.72 -8.44 -2.49
C GLY A 332 0.01 -7.87 -3.68
N ILE A 333 0.28 -8.66 -4.72
CA ILE A 333 1.20 -8.26 -5.79
C ILE A 333 0.56 -8.49 -7.16
N LEU A 334 0.56 -7.44 -7.99
CA LEU A 334 0.24 -7.51 -9.41
C LEU A 334 1.53 -7.29 -10.22
N ALA A 335 2.06 -8.37 -10.79
CA ALA A 335 3.27 -8.35 -11.60
C ALA A 335 2.94 -8.32 -13.10
N LEU A 336 3.25 -7.21 -13.76
CA LEU A 336 3.07 -7.07 -15.20
C LEU A 336 4.26 -7.71 -15.90
N SER A 337 3.99 -8.50 -16.92
CA SER A 337 5.02 -9.18 -17.70
C SER A 337 4.83 -8.91 -19.19
N ALA A 338 5.92 -8.68 -19.90
CA ALA A 338 5.87 -8.66 -21.37
C ALA A 338 5.58 -10.08 -21.88
N THR A 339 4.86 -10.22 -22.98
CA THR A 339 4.71 -11.51 -23.66
C THR A 339 5.69 -11.64 -24.82
N SER A 340 6.05 -12.88 -25.16
CA SER A 340 6.85 -13.16 -26.35
C SER A 340 6.01 -12.96 -27.62
N ARG A 341 6.65 -12.52 -28.71
CA ARG A 341 5.99 -12.40 -30.02
C ARG A 341 5.80 -13.79 -30.61
N THR A 342 4.59 -14.35 -30.51
CA THR A 342 4.20 -15.51 -31.31
C THR A 342 4.05 -15.07 -32.77
N THR A 343 5.06 -15.38 -33.60
CA THR A 343 5.02 -15.13 -35.04
C THR A 343 4.13 -16.19 -35.71
N GLY A 344 2.85 -15.87 -35.92
CA GLY A 344 2.02 -16.61 -36.86
C GLY A 344 2.44 -16.32 -38.30
N LYS A 345 2.51 -17.35 -39.16
CA LYS A 345 2.82 -17.25 -40.60
C LYS A 345 1.69 -16.61 -41.41
N SER A 346 1.22 -15.42 -41.04
CA SER A 346 0.33 -14.58 -41.86
C SER A 346 0.42 -13.13 -41.40
N SER A 347 0.98 -12.28 -42.26
CA SER A 347 0.86 -10.81 -42.32
C SER A 347 0.85 -9.99 -41.01
N SER A 348 1.99 -9.37 -40.69
CA SER A 348 2.15 -8.04 -40.03
C SER A 348 1.37 -7.69 -38.74
N GLY A 349 0.83 -8.65 -38.00
CA GLY A 349 0.14 -8.42 -36.72
C GLY A 349 0.60 -9.40 -35.65
N HIS A 350 0.68 -8.93 -34.40
CA HIS A 350 0.89 -9.79 -33.24
C HIS A 350 -0.44 -10.53 -32.95
N ASP A 351 -0.48 -11.84 -33.18
CA ASP A 351 -1.67 -12.67 -32.95
C ASP A 351 -1.83 -12.96 -31.45
N THR A 352 -2.46 -12.02 -30.74
CA THR A 352 -2.69 -12.10 -29.29
C THR A 352 -3.72 -13.16 -28.91
N SER A 353 -4.49 -13.69 -29.88
CA SER A 353 -5.46 -14.75 -29.66
C SER A 353 -4.80 -16.07 -29.20
N LYS A 354 -3.51 -16.25 -29.50
CA LYS A 354 -2.73 -17.47 -29.18
C LYS A 354 -1.84 -17.35 -27.95
N LEU A 355 -1.96 -16.28 -27.16
CA LEU A 355 -1.21 -16.19 -25.91
C LEU A 355 -1.58 -17.39 -25.01
N THR A 356 -0.63 -17.91 -24.27
CA THR A 356 -0.78 -19.02 -23.32
C THR A 356 0.06 -18.72 -22.11
N LEU A 357 -0.01 -19.55 -21.07
CA LEU A 357 0.87 -19.41 -19.90
C LEU A 357 2.37 -19.40 -20.30
N ALA A 358 2.76 -20.20 -21.29
CA ALA A 358 4.12 -20.19 -21.82
C ALA A 358 4.51 -18.87 -22.54
N SER A 359 3.52 -18.02 -22.89
CA SER A 359 3.75 -16.78 -23.65
C SER A 359 4.31 -15.65 -22.79
N PHE A 360 4.25 -15.73 -21.46
CA PHE A 360 4.98 -14.80 -20.61
C PHE A 360 6.47 -14.82 -20.99
N LYS A 361 7.07 -13.66 -21.20
CA LYS A 361 8.47 -13.61 -21.65
C LYS A 361 9.36 -14.01 -20.47
N GLU A 362 10.26 -14.96 -20.74
CA GLU A 362 11.06 -15.61 -19.69
C GLU A 362 10.17 -16.40 -18.70
N SER A 363 9.14 -17.09 -19.23
CA SER A 363 7.95 -17.65 -18.55
C SER A 363 8.18 -18.67 -17.45
N GLY A 364 9.25 -19.47 -17.48
CA GLY A 364 9.36 -20.65 -16.62
C GLY A 364 9.10 -20.33 -15.14
N GLU A 365 9.78 -19.32 -14.61
CA GLU A 365 9.69 -18.98 -13.18
C GLU A 365 8.43 -18.18 -12.84
N ILE A 366 7.92 -17.38 -13.78
CA ILE A 366 6.65 -16.67 -13.59
C ILE A 366 5.52 -17.69 -13.49
N GLU A 367 5.50 -18.66 -14.40
CA GLU A 367 4.52 -19.75 -14.42
C GLU A 367 4.50 -20.53 -13.12
N PHE A 368 5.65 -20.88 -12.53
CA PHE A 368 5.67 -21.64 -11.28
C PHE A 368 5.37 -20.81 -10.03
N ASN A 369 5.73 -19.53 -9.97
CA ASN A 369 5.69 -18.78 -8.72
C ASN A 369 4.40 -17.97 -8.50
N VAL A 370 3.65 -17.64 -9.56
CA VAL A 370 2.40 -16.87 -9.44
C VAL A 370 1.25 -17.75 -8.94
N ASP A 371 0.31 -17.14 -8.22
CA ASP A 371 -0.92 -17.80 -7.76
C ASP A 371 -2.01 -17.76 -8.83
N SER A 372 -2.13 -16.61 -9.51
CA SER A 372 -3.02 -16.42 -10.66
C SER A 372 -2.27 -15.80 -11.84
N ALA A 373 -2.69 -16.11 -13.07
CA ALA A 373 -2.11 -15.56 -14.29
C ALA A 373 -3.19 -15.20 -15.30
N TYR A 374 -3.17 -13.95 -15.75
CA TYR A 374 -4.16 -13.36 -16.64
C TYR A 374 -3.50 -12.88 -17.94
N LEU A 375 -4.21 -13.09 -19.05
CA LEU A 375 -3.79 -12.64 -20.38
C LEU A 375 -4.85 -11.73 -20.99
N LEU A 376 -4.43 -10.55 -21.42
CA LEU A 376 -5.27 -9.68 -22.27
C LEU A 376 -5.11 -10.06 -23.73
N ARG A 377 -6.23 -10.39 -24.36
CA ARG A 377 -6.32 -10.80 -25.76
C ARG A 377 -7.16 -9.80 -26.54
N ASP A 378 -6.62 -9.30 -27.63
CA ASP A 378 -7.38 -8.44 -28.54
C ASP A 378 -8.31 -9.31 -29.38
N CYS A 379 -9.62 -9.15 -29.19
CA CYS A 379 -10.67 -9.86 -29.90
C CYS A 379 -11.22 -9.07 -31.11
N GLY A 380 -10.63 -7.91 -31.41
CA GLY A 380 -10.97 -7.11 -32.59
C GLY A 380 -11.82 -5.89 -32.28
N GLU A 381 -12.43 -5.33 -33.32
CA GLU A 381 -13.31 -4.16 -33.22
C GLU A 381 -14.63 -4.52 -32.54
N VAL A 382 -15.19 -3.59 -31.77
CA VAL A 382 -16.55 -3.73 -31.22
C VAL A 382 -17.58 -3.68 -32.34
N GLU A 383 -17.46 -2.67 -33.19
CA GLU A 383 -18.27 -2.49 -34.39
C GLU A 383 -17.37 -2.12 -35.57
N PRO A 384 -17.67 -2.60 -36.79
CA PRO A 384 -16.89 -2.28 -37.97
C PRO A 384 -16.77 -0.77 -38.20
N GLY A 385 -15.54 -0.26 -38.23
CA GLY A 385 -15.27 1.15 -38.52
C GLY A 385 -15.22 2.08 -37.32
N VAL A 386 -15.62 1.62 -36.12
CA VAL A 386 -15.43 2.36 -34.87
C VAL A 386 -13.97 2.20 -34.43
N ARG A 387 -13.16 3.23 -34.65
CA ARG A 387 -11.75 3.25 -34.24
C ARG A 387 -11.64 3.69 -32.79
N GLY A 388 -10.66 3.12 -32.07
CA GLY A 388 -10.38 3.52 -30.70
C GLY A 388 -11.00 2.61 -29.64
N VAL A 389 -11.97 1.77 -30.00
CA VAL A 389 -12.63 0.86 -29.05
C VAL A 389 -12.44 -0.58 -29.51
N ARG A 390 -12.03 -1.47 -28.58
CA ARG A 390 -11.68 -2.86 -28.88
C ARG A 390 -12.40 -3.83 -27.94
N ASN A 391 -12.85 -4.96 -28.48
CA ASN A 391 -13.24 -6.10 -27.66
C ASN A 391 -11.97 -6.76 -27.14
N ILE A 392 -11.86 -6.91 -25.82
CA ILE A 392 -10.72 -7.53 -25.15
C ILE A 392 -11.21 -8.66 -24.27
N ALA A 393 -10.57 -9.83 -24.36
CA ALA A 393 -10.78 -10.89 -23.37
C ALA A 393 -9.67 -10.85 -22.31
N LEU A 394 -10.07 -10.78 -21.04
CA LEU A 394 -9.22 -11.03 -19.88
C LEU A 394 -9.33 -12.50 -19.50
N ASP A 395 -8.34 -13.28 -19.89
CA ASP A 395 -8.35 -14.74 -19.82
C ASP A 395 -7.50 -15.21 -18.64
N CYS A 396 -8.13 -15.82 -17.63
CA CYS A 396 -7.43 -16.42 -16.51
C CYS A 396 -6.90 -17.80 -16.91
N VAL A 397 -5.62 -17.86 -17.28
CA VAL A 397 -4.97 -19.11 -17.75
C VAL A 397 -4.34 -19.93 -16.62
N LYS A 398 -4.31 -19.38 -15.40
CA LYS A 398 -3.90 -20.08 -14.20
C LYS A 398 -4.60 -19.46 -13.00
N ASN A 399 -5.15 -20.30 -12.13
CA ASN A 399 -5.57 -19.93 -10.79
C ASN A 399 -5.30 -21.11 -9.84
N ARG A 400 -4.61 -20.86 -8.71
CA ARG A 400 -4.33 -21.87 -7.68
C ARG A 400 -5.47 -22.08 -6.70
N HIS A 401 -6.31 -21.06 -6.53
CA HIS A 401 -7.27 -20.96 -5.43
C HIS A 401 -8.72 -20.97 -5.91
N GLY A 402 -8.95 -21.00 -7.22
CA GLY A 402 -10.28 -20.94 -7.81
C GLY A 402 -10.32 -21.30 -9.28
N ASP A 403 -11.43 -20.94 -9.92
CA ASP A 403 -11.68 -21.27 -11.32
C ASP A 403 -10.89 -20.40 -12.30
N GLN A 404 -10.66 -20.96 -13.48
CA GLN A 404 -10.09 -20.24 -14.63
C GLN A 404 -11.20 -19.61 -15.44
N ILE A 405 -11.53 -18.36 -15.10
CA ILE A 405 -12.62 -17.62 -15.74
C ILE A 405 -12.07 -16.68 -16.82
N ARG A 406 -12.70 -16.72 -17.99
CA ARG A 406 -12.50 -15.73 -19.05
C ARG A 406 -13.58 -14.66 -18.96
N LYS A 407 -13.16 -13.39 -18.93
CA LYS A 407 -14.04 -12.21 -18.91
C LYS A 407 -13.93 -11.44 -20.21
N GLU A 408 -15.07 -11.15 -20.83
CA GLU A 408 -15.14 -10.28 -21.99
C GLU A 408 -15.24 -8.82 -21.52
N LEU A 409 -14.43 -7.94 -22.11
CA LEU A 409 -14.29 -6.53 -21.77
C LEU A 409 -14.33 -5.68 -23.04
N VAL A 410 -14.63 -4.40 -22.86
CA VAL A 410 -14.46 -3.37 -23.88
C VAL A 410 -13.36 -2.41 -23.44
N PHE A 411 -12.35 -2.21 -24.28
CA PHE A 411 -11.27 -1.27 -24.03
C PHE A 411 -11.46 0.00 -24.87
N ASP A 412 -11.81 1.09 -24.20
CA ASP A 412 -11.81 2.45 -24.76
C ASP A 412 -10.36 2.97 -24.72
N MET A 413 -9.65 2.85 -25.83
CA MET A 413 -8.23 3.25 -25.93
C MET A 413 -8.03 4.75 -25.76
N PRO A 414 -8.88 5.65 -26.33
CA PRO A 414 -8.83 7.08 -26.02
C PRO A 414 -8.93 7.35 -24.52
N ARG A 415 -9.88 6.74 -23.81
CA ARG A 415 -10.04 6.95 -22.35
C ARG A 415 -9.11 6.10 -21.50
N MET A 416 -8.39 5.16 -22.11
CA MET A 416 -7.54 4.17 -21.43
C MET A 416 -8.29 3.38 -20.35
N ARG A 417 -9.55 3.00 -20.61
CA ARG A 417 -10.46 2.40 -19.63
C ARG A 417 -11.08 1.09 -20.14
N PHE A 418 -11.16 0.10 -19.25
CA PHE A 418 -11.88 -1.14 -19.48
C PHE A 418 -13.27 -1.08 -18.86
N GLY A 419 -14.27 -1.55 -19.60
CA GLY A 419 -15.66 -1.66 -19.15
C GLY A 419 -16.27 -3.01 -19.51
N THR A 420 -17.49 -3.25 -19.03
CA THR A 420 -18.29 -4.42 -19.40
C THR A 420 -18.82 -4.28 -20.83
N PRO A 421 -19.08 -5.38 -21.56
CA PRO A 421 -19.63 -5.36 -22.93
C PRO A 421 -21.08 -4.88 -23.08
N ASP A 422 -21.68 -4.31 -22.03
CA ASP A 422 -23.06 -3.82 -22.07
C ASP A 422 -23.14 -2.48 -22.81
N PRO A 423 -24.21 -2.21 -23.57
CA PRO A 423 -24.28 -1.06 -24.47
C PRO A 423 -24.57 0.20 -23.66
N MET A 424 -23.53 0.93 -23.27
CA MET A 424 -23.68 2.37 -23.04
C MET A 424 -23.73 3.03 -24.42
N PRO A 425 -24.86 3.61 -24.85
CA PRO A 425 -24.89 4.47 -26.03
C PRO A 425 -24.05 5.70 -25.70
N HIS A 426 -22.77 5.66 -26.04
CA HIS A 426 -21.97 6.86 -26.12
C HIS A 426 -22.25 7.49 -27.47
N ASP A 427 -23.15 8.48 -27.46
CA ASP A 427 -23.30 9.43 -28.56
C ASP A 427 -22.01 10.26 -28.64
N PHE A 428 -21.01 9.70 -29.30
CA PHE A 428 -19.90 10.48 -29.81
C PHE A 428 -20.40 11.14 -31.08
N GLY A 429 -20.99 12.33 -30.93
CA GLY A 429 -21.25 13.22 -32.07
C GLY A 429 -20.01 13.22 -32.98
N GLU A 430 -20.25 13.02 -34.26
CA GLU A 430 -19.27 12.77 -35.33
C GLU A 430 -17.90 13.45 -35.10
N TYR A 431 -16.96 12.75 -34.47
CA TYR A 431 -15.55 13.05 -34.62
C TYR A 431 -15.06 12.47 -35.95
N GLY A 432 -15.64 13.02 -37.01
CA GLY A 432 -15.40 12.69 -38.42
C GLY A 432 -15.66 13.87 -39.34
N GLY A 433 -15.64 15.11 -38.83
CA GLY A 433 -15.65 16.31 -39.66
C GLY A 433 -14.25 16.64 -40.17
N ASN A 434 -13.97 16.28 -41.43
CA ASN A 434 -12.88 16.76 -42.28
C ASN A 434 -11.87 17.73 -41.63
N LEU A 435 -10.72 17.21 -41.19
CA LEU A 435 -9.47 17.98 -41.23
C LEU A 435 -8.81 17.77 -42.60
N GLY A 436 -9.57 18.12 -43.65
CA GLY A 436 -9.01 18.60 -44.89
C GLY A 436 -8.70 20.08 -44.70
N ASP A 437 -7.54 20.50 -45.20
CA ASP A 437 -6.99 21.86 -45.21
C ASP A 437 -6.22 22.32 -43.96
N GLN A 438 -4.90 22.09 -44.04
CA GLN A 438 -3.87 22.80 -43.29
C GLN A 438 -3.95 24.32 -43.55
N PRO A 439 -3.67 25.16 -42.53
CA PRO A 439 -3.07 26.46 -42.78
C PRO A 439 -1.78 26.61 -41.96
N TRP A 440 -0.71 25.94 -42.38
CA TRP A 440 0.65 26.36 -42.05
C TRP A 440 1.52 26.53 -43.29
N LYS A 441 1.01 27.23 -44.30
CA LYS A 441 1.85 27.90 -45.28
C LYS A 441 1.55 29.39 -45.29
N ALA A 442 2.55 30.13 -44.80
CA ALA A 442 2.92 31.50 -45.09
C ALA A 442 1.89 32.63 -44.86
N LYS A 443 2.26 33.54 -43.94
CA LYS A 443 2.37 34.97 -44.22
C LYS A 443 3.14 35.67 -43.09
N GLY A 444 4.19 36.41 -43.45
CA GLY A 444 4.94 37.32 -42.58
C GLY A 444 6.43 37.02 -42.57
#